data_AF-A0A6N7IZT0-F1
#
_entry.id   AF-A0A6N7IZT0-F1
#
_cell.length_a   1.000
_cell.length_b   1.000
_cell.length_c   1.000
_cell.angle_alpha   90.00
_cell.angle_beta   90.00
_cell.angle_gamma   90.00
#
_symmetry.space_group_name_H-M   'P 1'
#
loop_
_entity.id
_entity.type
_entity.pdbx_description
1 polymer ?
#
loop_
_entity_poly.entity_id
_entity_poly.type
_entity_poly.pdbx_seq_one_letter_code
_entity_poly.pdbx_strand_id
1 'polypeptide(L)'
;MLQEVFLRGIFLSSGSVSDPNKSYHFEIVCHTMRQAELVQGLISDYDCDPHIVERKGHFVVYLKEGSQIINMLGIIGAPKAFMDFENIRILKRCVKRQPAGEL
;
A
#
# COMPACT_ATOMS: atom_id res chain seq x y z
N MET A 1 -7.19 12.69 -11.85
CA MET A 1 -8.64 12.38 -11.85
C MET A 1 -9.01 11.01 -12.43
N LEU A 2 -8.93 10.74 -13.74
CA LEU A 2 -9.46 9.46 -14.27
C LEU A 2 -8.71 8.22 -13.76
N GLN A 3 -7.37 8.27 -13.73
CA GLN A 3 -6.53 7.18 -13.23
C GLN A 3 -6.75 6.92 -11.73
N GLU A 4 -6.92 7.96 -10.92
CA GLU A 4 -7.19 7.85 -9.47
C GLU A 4 -8.52 7.13 -9.21
N VAL A 5 -9.57 7.52 -9.94
CA VAL A 5 -10.90 6.88 -9.83
C VAL A 5 -10.84 5.43 -10.29
N PHE A 6 -10.07 5.14 -11.35
CA PHE A 6 -9.85 3.79 -11.83
C PHE A 6 -9.09 2.92 -10.81
N LEU A 7 -7.99 3.43 -10.24
CA LEU A 7 -7.24 2.77 -9.17
C LEU A 7 -8.08 2.55 -7.92
N ARG A 8 -8.92 3.52 -7.54
CA ARG A 8 -9.90 3.35 -6.46
C ARG A 8 -10.88 2.21 -6.77
N GLY A 9 -11.39 2.14 -7.99
CA GLY A 9 -12.27 1.04 -8.44
C GLY A 9 -11.60 -0.32 -8.34
N ILE A 10 -10.35 -0.44 -8.79
CA ILE A 10 -9.54 -1.65 -8.67
C ILE A 10 -9.31 -2.02 -7.20
N PHE A 11 -8.94 -1.05 -6.37
CA PHE A 11 -8.72 -1.31 -4.94
C PHE A 11 -9.98 -1.79 -4.24
N LEU A 12 -11.14 -1.22 -4.55
CA LEU A 12 -12.41 -1.65 -3.97
C LEU A 12 -12.82 -3.06 -4.42
N SER A 13 -12.40 -3.51 -5.61
CA SER A 13 -12.78 -4.84 -6.12
C SER A 13 -11.82 -5.95 -5.69
N SER A 14 -10.51 -5.69 -5.65
CA SER A 14 -9.50 -6.72 -5.38
C SER A 14 -8.32 -6.25 -4.53
N GLY A 15 -8.43 -5.08 -3.90
CA GLY A 15 -7.40 -4.50 -3.06
C GLY A 15 -7.55 -4.78 -1.57
N SER A 16 -6.44 -4.76 -0.85
CA SER A 16 -6.46 -4.75 0.62
C SER A 16 -5.23 -4.04 1.20
N VAL A 17 -5.36 -3.58 2.44
CA VAL A 17 -4.26 -3.08 3.25
C VAL A 17 -4.27 -3.83 4.57
N SER A 18 -3.10 -4.33 4.98
CA SER A 18 -2.93 -4.99 6.27
C SER A 18 -2.99 -3.98 7.41
N ASP A 19 -3.36 -4.47 8.61
CA ASP A 19 -3.21 -3.70 9.84
C ASP A 19 -1.75 -3.23 9.99
N PRO A 20 -1.47 -1.91 9.97
CA PRO A 20 -0.11 -1.39 10.06
C PRO A 20 0.59 -1.71 11.38
N ASN A 21 -0.13 -2.12 12.43
CA ASN A 21 0.49 -2.65 13.64
C ASN A 21 1.21 -3.97 13.36
N LYS A 22 0.67 -4.82 12.48
CA LYS A 22 1.20 -6.15 12.14
C LYS A 22 2.22 -6.08 11.01
N SER A 23 1.85 -5.48 9.87
CA SER A 23 2.71 -5.42 8.69
C SER A 23 2.33 -4.25 7.79
N TYR A 24 3.32 -3.66 7.13
CA TYR A 24 3.10 -2.70 6.06
C TYR A 24 2.94 -3.47 4.77
N HIS A 25 1.69 -3.62 4.33
CA HIS A 25 1.37 -4.37 3.11
C HIS A 25 0.09 -3.82 2.49
N PHE A 26 0.23 -3.26 1.31
CA PHE A 26 -0.86 -2.95 0.39
C PHE A 26 -0.79 -3.97 -0.75
N GLU A 27 -1.92 -4.52 -1.17
CA GLU A 27 -1.97 -5.43 -2.32
C GLU A 27 -3.20 -5.23 -3.19
N ILE A 28 -3.04 -5.55 -4.48
CA ILE A 28 -4.11 -5.75 -5.47
C ILE A 28 -3.94 -7.16 -6.04
N VAL A 29 -5.00 -7.97 -5.97
CA VAL A 29 -5.02 -9.31 -6.59
C VAL A 29 -5.50 -9.21 -8.03
N CYS A 30 -4.75 -9.84 -8.94
CA CYS A 30 -4.99 -9.89 -10.39
C CYS A 30 -5.04 -11.36 -10.86
N HIS A 31 -5.87 -11.64 -11.87
CA HIS A 31 -6.05 -13.00 -12.39
C HIS A 31 -5.06 -13.36 -13.51
N THR A 32 -4.45 -12.37 -14.14
CA THR A 32 -3.50 -12.56 -15.24
C THR A 32 -2.28 -11.65 -15.05
N MET A 33 -1.11 -12.07 -15.57
CA MET A 33 0.11 -11.27 -15.52
C MET A 33 -0.09 -9.91 -16.20
N ARG A 34 -0.78 -9.88 -17.34
CA ARG A 34 -1.08 -8.64 -18.09
C ARG A 34 -1.89 -7.64 -17.25
N GLN A 35 -2.84 -8.10 -16.45
CA GLN A 35 -3.57 -7.24 -15.52
C GLN A 35 -2.63 -6.71 -14.43
N ALA A 36 -1.77 -7.57 -13.89
CA ALA A 36 -0.81 -7.18 -12.86
C ALA A 36 0.18 -6.12 -13.37
N GLU A 37 0.74 -6.29 -14.57
CA GLU A 37 1.64 -5.32 -15.21
C GLU A 37 0.96 -3.97 -15.46
N LEU A 38 -0.32 -3.99 -15.88
CA LEU A 38 -1.09 -2.76 -16.06
C LEU A 38 -1.29 -2.03 -14.72
N VAL A 39 -1.70 -2.75 -13.67
CA VAL A 39 -1.86 -2.17 -12.32
C VAL A 39 -0.53 -1.69 -11.77
N GLN A 40 0.55 -2.43 -11.99
CA GLN A 40 1.90 -2.05 -11.61
C GLN A 40 2.29 -0.71 -12.26
N GLY A 41 2.14 -0.58 -13.58
CA GLY A 41 2.42 0.68 -14.29
C GLY A 41 1.60 1.86 -13.77
N LEU A 42 0.29 1.66 -13.54
CA LEU A 42 -0.57 2.70 -12.99
C LEU A 42 -0.15 3.16 -11.59
N ILE A 43 0.33 2.25 -10.74
CA ILE A 43 0.83 2.60 -9.40
C ILE A 43 2.20 3.28 -9.51
N SER A 44 3.06 2.85 -10.43
CA SER A 44 4.38 3.44 -10.67
C SER A 44 4.32 4.89 -11.14
N ASP A 45 3.27 5.29 -11.87
CA ASP A 45 3.04 6.69 -12.27
C ASP A 45 2.91 7.67 -11.09
N TYR A 46 2.69 7.17 -9.87
CA TYR A 46 2.58 7.96 -8.64
C TYR A 46 3.81 7.84 -7.73
N ASP A 47 5.02 7.75 -8.30
CA ASP A 47 6.29 7.68 -7.56
C ASP A 47 6.35 6.52 -6.55
N CYS A 48 5.66 5.43 -6.84
CA CYS A 48 5.66 4.21 -6.05
C CYS A 48 6.45 3.10 -6.75
N ASP A 49 6.93 2.12 -5.99
CA ASP A 49 7.70 0.98 -6.51
C ASP A 49 6.95 -0.36 -6.27
N PRO A 50 5.84 -0.60 -6.97
CA PRO A 50 5.03 -1.80 -6.83
C PRO A 50 5.76 -3.03 -7.37
N HIS A 51 5.66 -4.13 -6.64
CA HIS A 51 6.23 -5.42 -7.02
C HIS A 51 5.11 -6.40 -7.39
N ILE A 52 5.38 -7.32 -8.32
CA ILE A 52 4.47 -8.41 -8.67
C ILE A 52 5.00 -9.72 -8.06
N VAL A 53 4.11 -10.53 -7.48
CA VAL A 53 4.42 -11.91 -7.06
C VAL A 53 3.30 -12.85 -7.45
N GLU A 54 3.63 -14.08 -7.81
CA GLU A 54 2.63 -15.13 -8.01
C GLU A 54 2.28 -15.79 -6.66
N ARG A 55 0.98 -15.85 -6.35
CA ARG A 55 0.46 -16.43 -5.11
C ARG A 55 -0.80 -17.24 -5.40
N LYS A 56 -0.73 -18.55 -5.15
CA LYS A 56 -1.87 -19.49 -5.32
C LYS A 56 -2.52 -19.43 -6.71
N GLY A 57 -1.72 -19.27 -7.77
CA GLY A 57 -2.21 -19.16 -9.15
C GLY A 57 -2.80 -17.79 -9.53
N HIS A 58 -2.62 -16.78 -8.68
CA HIS A 58 -2.94 -15.39 -8.98
C HIS A 58 -1.67 -14.52 -8.96
N PHE A 59 -1.77 -13.32 -9.54
CA PHE A 59 -0.70 -12.34 -9.51
C PHE A 59 -1.07 -11.24 -8.51
N VAL A 60 -0.16 -10.89 -7.62
CA VAL A 60 -0.40 -9.87 -6.59
C VAL A 60 0.55 -8.72 -6.82
N VAL A 61 0.00 -7.53 -7.08
CA VAL A 61 0.76 -6.28 -7.12
C VAL A 61 0.77 -5.70 -5.71
N TYR A 62 1.94 -5.42 -5.14
CA TYR A 62 2.05 -5.04 -3.74
C TYR A 62 3.08 -3.94 -3.46
N LEU A 63 2.86 -3.23 -2.35
CA LEU A 63 3.78 -2.26 -1.75
C LEU A 63 4.05 -2.64 -0.30
N LYS A 64 5.31 -2.52 0.14
CA LYS A 64 5.73 -2.77 1.53
C LYS A 64 6.23 -1.54 2.26
N GLU A 65 6.54 -0.46 1.53
CA GLU A 65 7.02 0.77 2.14
C GLU A 65 5.87 1.65 2.62
N GLY A 66 5.92 2.05 3.89
CA GLY A 66 4.83 2.77 4.53
C GLY A 66 4.51 4.11 3.84
N SER A 67 5.52 4.84 3.38
CA SER A 67 5.33 6.09 2.61
C SER A 67 4.55 5.88 1.33
N GLN A 68 4.84 4.82 0.58
CA GLN A 68 4.15 4.49 -0.66
C GLN A 68 2.72 4.03 -0.39
N ILE A 69 2.49 3.25 0.68
CA ILE A 69 1.13 2.84 1.09
C ILE A 69 0.28 4.06 1.45
N ILE A 70 0.84 5.00 2.22
CA ILE A 70 0.16 6.25 2.59
C ILE A 70 -0.15 7.10 1.36
N ASN A 71 0.80 7.20 0.41
CA ASN A 71 0.55 7.87 -0.86
C ASN A 71 -0.63 7.23 -1.61
N MET A 72 -0.64 5.90 -1.73
CA MET A 72 -1.73 5.16 -2.37
C MET A 72 -3.08 5.38 -1.68
N LEU A 73 -3.12 5.37 -0.34
CA LEU A 73 -4.34 5.67 0.43
C LEU A 73 -4.87 7.08 0.14
N GLY A 74 -3.98 8.05 -0.06
CA GLY A 74 -4.33 9.41 -0.49
C GLY A 74 -4.94 9.44 -1.89
N ILE A 75 -4.26 8.82 -2.86
CA ILE A 75 -4.69 8.73 -4.27
C ILE A 75 -6.06 8.07 -4.41
N ILE A 76 -6.27 6.93 -3.74
CA ILE A 76 -7.55 6.23 -3.77
C ILE A 76 -8.62 6.91 -2.90
N GLY A 77 -8.31 8.01 -2.21
CA GLY A 77 -9.28 8.77 -1.42
C GLY A 77 -9.81 8.03 -0.20
N ALA A 78 -8.92 7.42 0.59
CA ALA A 78 -9.26 6.70 1.82
C ALA A 78 -8.78 7.47 3.08
N PRO A 79 -9.39 8.63 3.42
CA PRO A 79 -8.84 9.56 4.42
C PRO A 79 -8.77 8.98 5.84
N LYS A 80 -9.74 8.16 6.24
CA LYS A 80 -9.71 7.52 7.56
C LYS A 80 -8.54 6.54 7.67
N ALA A 81 -8.42 5.62 6.71
CA ALA A 81 -7.35 4.64 6.67
C ALA A 81 -5.97 5.32 6.55
N PHE A 82 -5.87 6.40 5.75
CA PHE A 82 -4.68 7.24 5.66
C PHE A 82 -4.25 7.75 7.03
N MET A 83 -5.16 8.39 7.77
CA MET A 83 -4.85 8.99 9.08
C MET A 83 -4.48 7.92 10.11
N ASP A 84 -5.23 6.81 10.15
CA ASP A 84 -4.97 5.70 11.07
C ASP A 84 -3.57 5.09 10.79
N PHE A 85 -3.22 4.90 9.53
CA PHE A 85 -1.92 4.37 9.11
C PHE A 85 -0.78 5.34 9.42
N GLU A 86 -0.92 6.63 9.09
CA GLU A 86 0.09 7.65 9.35
C GLU A 86 0.38 7.79 10.85
N ASN A 87 -0.65 7.81 11.68
CA ASN A 87 -0.52 7.86 13.13
C ASN A 87 0.32 6.70 13.67
N ILE A 88 0.02 5.47 13.23
CA ILE A 88 0.76 4.27 13.65
C ILE A 88 2.22 4.32 13.15
N ARG A 89 2.44 4.79 11.91
CA ARG A 89 3.80 4.95 11.35
C ARG A 89 4.65 5.92 12.17
N ILE A 90 4.09 7.07 12.54
CA ILE A 90 4.77 8.07 13.37
C ILE A 90 5.10 7.47 14.74
N LEU A 91 4.13 6.83 15.40
CA LEU A 91 4.35 6.22 16.72
C LEU A 91 5.46 5.16 16.70
N LYS A 92 5.46 4.26 15.70
CA LYS A 92 6.53 3.27 15.53
C LYS A 92 7.91 3.91 15.32
N ARG A 93 8.00 5.05 14.64
CA ARG A 93 9.25 5.80 14.47
C ARG A 93 9.72 6.44 15.78
N CYS A 94 8.81 6.96 16.59
CA CYS A 94 9.14 7.58 17.88
C CYS A 94 9.61 6.54 18.92
N VAL A 95 8.93 5.40 19.03
CA VAL A 95 9.31 4.32 19.97
C VAL A 95 10.69 3.75 19.65
N LYS A 96 11.02 3.55 18.36
CA LYS A 96 12.36 3.12 17.94
C LYS A 96 13.48 4.13 18.23
N ARG A 97 13.14 5.37 18.58
CA ARG A 97 14.10 6.45 18.84
C ARG A 97 14.46 6.63 20.32
N GLN A 98 13.85 5.89 21.26
CA GLN A 98 14.34 5.87 22.65
C GLN A 98 15.57 4.97 22.75
N PRO A 99 16.77 5.51 23.03
CA PRO A 99 17.91 4.67 23.35
C PRO A 99 17.68 4.00 24.71
N ALA A 100 17.91 2.70 24.78
CA ALA A 100 18.03 1.99 26.04
C ALA A 100 19.27 2.52 26.77
N GLY A 101 19.09 3.26 27.87
CA GLY A 101 20.21 3.72 28.69
C GLY A 101 19.98 5.03 29.43
N GLU A 102 18.95 5.10 30.26
CA GLU A 102 18.95 5.97 31.45
C GLU A 102 18.27 5.20 32.58
N LEU A 103 19.04 4.34 33.25
CA LEU A 103 18.86 3.90 34.65
C LEU A 103 20.21 3.33 35.13
#